data_AF-A0A1W9RH79-F1
#
_entry.id   AF-A0A1W9RH79-F1
#
_cell.length_a   1.000
_cell.length_b   1.000
_cell.length_c   1.000
_cell.angle_alpha   90.00
_cell.angle_beta   90.00
_cell.angle_gamma   90.00
#
_symmetry.space_group_name_H-M   'P 1'
#
loop_
_entity.id
_entity.type
_entity.pdbx_description
1 polymer ?
#
loop_
_entity_poly.entity_id
_entity_poly.type
_entity_poly.pdbx_seq_one_letter_code
_entity_poly.pdbx_strand_id
1 'polypeptide(L)'
;MSIDSVFVHKMWNDHELSKMVAGGIPFPMMSDTGGKVGTIYGVYDDEAGVETRGRFLIDPDGVIQGYEVLTPPVGRNVSETLRQIQAFQLVRKSKGTEATPSGWKPGKITLKPGPDLVGKVWEVWKTDMAFE
;
A
#
# COMPACT_ATOMS: atom_id res chain seq x y z
N MET A 1 -2.48 -9.59 -8.20
CA MET A 1 -3.14 -9.49 -9.51
C MET A 1 -2.05 -9.38 -10.55
N SER A 2 -2.23 -10.02 -11.70
CA SER A 2 -1.41 -9.84 -12.90
C SER A 2 -2.25 -10.23 -14.13
N ILE A 3 -1.70 -9.99 -15.33
CA ILE A 3 -2.28 -10.43 -16.61
C ILE A 3 -2.36 -11.97 -16.79
N ASP A 4 -1.69 -12.74 -15.94
CA ASP A 4 -1.66 -14.20 -16.04
C ASP A 4 -3.04 -14.81 -15.80
N SER A 5 -3.32 -15.94 -16.46
CA SER A 5 -4.57 -16.68 -16.24
C SER A 5 -4.63 -17.31 -14.85
N VAL A 6 -5.85 -17.59 -14.39
CA VAL A 6 -6.07 -18.34 -13.14
C VAL A 6 -5.41 -19.73 -13.13
N PHE A 7 -5.20 -20.33 -14.30
CA PHE A 7 -4.50 -21.62 -14.42
C PHE A 7 -3.00 -21.47 -14.12
N VAL A 8 -2.38 -20.39 -14.60
CA VAL A 8 -0.98 -20.06 -14.28
C VAL A 8 -0.84 -19.80 -12.79
N HIS A 9 -1.75 -19.00 -12.20
CA HIS A 9 -1.78 -18.76 -10.75
C HIS A 9 -1.88 -20.04 -9.94
N LYS A 10 -2.75 -20.98 -10.34
CA LYS A 10 -2.86 -22.28 -9.67
C LYS A 10 -1.55 -23.06 -9.73
N MET A 11 -0.95 -23.18 -10.92
CA MET A 11 0.30 -23.90 -11.09
C MET A 11 1.43 -23.26 -10.28
N TRP A 12 1.48 -21.93 -10.24
CA TRP A 12 2.47 -21.19 -9.47
C TRP A 12 2.30 -21.43 -7.96
N ASN A 13 1.07 -21.40 -7.46
CA ASN A 13 0.79 -21.72 -6.06
C ASN A 13 1.20 -23.15 -5.71
N ASP A 14 0.76 -24.12 -6.51
CA ASP A 14 0.93 -25.55 -6.21
C ASP A 14 2.39 -25.98 -6.29
N HIS A 15 3.17 -25.42 -7.23
CA HIS A 15 4.51 -25.90 -7.53
C HIS A 15 5.66 -25.00 -7.05
N GLU A 16 5.40 -23.74 -6.70
CA GLU A 16 6.41 -22.80 -6.23
C GLU A 16 6.06 -22.20 -4.87
N LEU A 17 4.94 -21.47 -4.77
CA LEU A 17 4.62 -20.69 -3.56
C LEU A 17 4.32 -21.59 -2.35
N SER A 18 3.73 -22.77 -2.56
CA SER A 18 3.50 -23.79 -1.53
C SER A 18 4.79 -24.31 -0.87
N LYS A 19 5.93 -24.19 -1.56
CA LYS A 19 7.26 -24.57 -1.03
C LYS A 19 7.90 -23.43 -0.24
N MET A 20 7.47 -22.19 -0.50
CA MET A 20 7.97 -20.98 0.17
C MET A 20 7.13 -20.62 1.40
N VAL A 21 5.82 -20.91 1.34
CA VAL A 21 4.84 -20.61 2.39
C VAL A 21 4.06 -21.89 2.68
N ALA A 22 4.11 -22.36 3.93
CA ALA A 22 3.36 -23.54 4.35
C ALA A 22 1.85 -23.32 4.11
N GLY A 23 1.23 -24.22 3.33
CA GLY A 23 -0.16 -24.09 2.93
C GLY A 23 -0.42 -23.21 1.69
N GLY A 24 0.63 -22.67 1.07
CA GLY A 24 0.53 -21.79 -0.10
C GLY A 24 0.09 -20.37 0.25
N ILE A 25 -0.35 -19.63 -0.75
CA ILE A 25 -0.77 -18.23 -0.58
C ILE A 25 -2.15 -18.16 0.11
N PRO A 26 -2.28 -17.46 1.26
CA PRO A 26 -3.51 -17.44 2.05
C PRO A 26 -4.52 -16.39 1.58
N PHE A 27 -4.39 -15.86 0.37
CA PHE A 27 -5.24 -14.81 -0.18
C PHE A 27 -5.50 -15.01 -1.69
N PRO A 28 -6.58 -14.43 -2.25
CA PRO A 28 -6.89 -14.58 -3.67
C PRO A 28 -5.81 -14.02 -4.59
N MET A 29 -5.39 -14.82 -5.57
CA MET A 29 -4.55 -14.37 -6.69
C MET A 29 -5.42 -14.06 -7.90
N MET A 30 -5.72 -12.78 -8.08
CA MET A 30 -6.60 -12.30 -9.15
C MET A 30 -5.91 -12.32 -10.52
N SER A 31 -6.64 -12.74 -11.54
CA SER A 31 -6.24 -12.68 -12.95
C SER A 31 -6.89 -11.46 -13.62
N ASP A 32 -6.10 -10.65 -14.30
CA ASP A 32 -6.52 -9.52 -15.13
C ASP A 32 -6.12 -9.77 -16.60
N THR A 33 -6.49 -10.94 -17.14
CA THR A 33 -6.21 -11.26 -18.54
C THR A 33 -6.82 -10.19 -19.45
N GLY A 34 -5.95 -9.52 -20.22
CA GLY A 34 -6.32 -8.38 -21.07
C GLY A 34 -6.09 -7.00 -20.43
N GLY A 35 -5.54 -6.93 -19.21
CA GLY A 35 -4.99 -5.73 -18.61
C GLY A 35 -6.00 -4.65 -18.21
N LYS A 36 -7.30 -4.95 -18.21
CA LYS A 36 -8.35 -3.93 -18.06
C LYS A 36 -8.33 -3.29 -16.68
N VAL A 37 -8.13 -4.08 -15.62
CA VAL A 37 -8.03 -3.55 -14.26
C VAL A 37 -6.74 -2.74 -14.13
N GLY A 38 -5.61 -3.26 -14.64
CA GLY A 38 -4.35 -2.54 -14.69
C GLY A 38 -4.46 -1.18 -15.39
N THR A 39 -5.17 -1.10 -16.53
CA THR A 39 -5.43 0.15 -17.26
C THR A 39 -6.25 1.14 -16.41
N ILE A 40 -7.33 0.67 -15.76
CA ILE A 40 -8.17 1.53 -14.89
C ILE A 40 -7.36 2.10 -13.72
N TYR A 41 -6.46 1.29 -13.15
CA TYR A 41 -5.58 1.71 -12.06
C TYR A 41 -4.32 2.44 -12.54
N GLY A 42 -4.14 2.63 -13.86
CA GLY A 42 -3.01 3.36 -14.45
C GLY A 42 -1.66 2.66 -14.29
N VAL A 43 -1.66 1.32 -14.17
CA VAL A 43 -0.44 0.52 -13.95
C VAL A 43 -0.14 -0.46 -15.09
N TYR A 44 -1.02 -0.60 -16.07
CA TYR A 44 -0.79 -1.43 -17.25
C TYR A 44 0.15 -0.71 -18.25
N ASP A 45 1.15 -1.44 -18.73
CA ASP A 45 2.06 -1.00 -19.78
C ASP A 45 1.63 -1.65 -21.10
N ASP A 46 1.09 -0.83 -22.02
CA ASP A 46 0.59 -1.29 -23.32
C ASP A 46 1.69 -1.85 -24.22
N GLU A 47 2.93 -1.35 -24.09
CA GLU A 47 4.07 -1.80 -24.91
C GLU A 47 4.62 -3.13 -24.39
N ALA A 48 4.75 -3.25 -23.07
CA ALA A 48 5.25 -4.47 -22.44
C ALA A 48 4.17 -5.56 -22.29
N GLY A 49 2.89 -5.19 -22.36
CA GLY A 49 1.76 -6.11 -22.19
C GLY A 49 1.60 -6.64 -20.78
N VAL A 50 2.11 -5.93 -19.76
CA VAL A 50 2.12 -6.35 -18.34
C VAL A 50 1.86 -5.16 -17.42
N GLU A 51 1.49 -5.42 -16.17
CA GLU A 51 1.42 -4.35 -15.17
C GLU A 51 2.80 -4.02 -14.56
N THR A 52 3.02 -2.73 -14.32
CA THR A 52 4.05 -2.24 -13.39
C THR A 52 3.73 -2.64 -11.94
N ARG A 53 4.66 -2.43 -11.00
CA ARG A 53 4.50 -2.88 -9.60
C ARG A 53 3.63 -1.92 -8.79
N GLY A 54 2.35 -1.85 -9.13
CA GLY A 54 1.33 -1.05 -8.44
C GLY A 54 0.84 -1.68 -7.12
N ARG A 55 0.65 -0.86 -6.09
CA ARG A 55 -0.02 -1.23 -4.83
C ARG A 55 -0.96 -0.09 -4.43
N PHE A 56 -2.21 -0.43 -4.11
CA PHE A 56 -3.24 0.51 -3.71
C PHE A 56 -3.77 0.15 -2.32
N LEU A 57 -3.91 1.15 -1.45
CA LEU A 57 -4.59 1.06 -0.17
C LEU A 57 -5.99 1.65 -0.34
N ILE A 58 -7.01 0.81 -0.21
CA ILE A 58 -8.41 1.16 -0.38
C ILE A 58 -9.09 1.03 0.98
N ASP A 59 -9.81 2.07 1.40
CA ASP A 59 -10.51 2.06 2.68
C ASP A 59 -11.86 1.33 2.60
N PRO A 60 -12.57 1.14 3.74
CA PRO A 60 -13.87 0.47 3.76
C PRO A 60 -14.98 1.15 2.95
N ASP A 61 -14.81 2.43 2.58
CA ASP A 61 -15.77 3.19 1.77
C ASP A 61 -15.42 3.10 0.26
N GLY A 62 -14.39 2.32 -0.09
CA GLY A 62 -13.94 2.13 -1.47
C GLY A 62 -13.04 3.25 -1.98
N VAL A 63 -12.54 4.13 -1.10
CA VAL A 63 -11.69 5.27 -1.48
C VAL A 63 -10.22 4.87 -1.44
N ILE A 64 -9.48 5.20 -2.50
CA ILE A 64 -8.01 5.04 -2.52
C ILE A 64 -7.40 6.07 -1.57
N GLN A 65 -6.77 5.60 -0.50
CA GLN A 65 -6.10 6.43 0.50
C GLN A 65 -4.63 6.68 0.15
N GLY A 66 -4.00 5.72 -0.53
CA GLY A 66 -2.62 5.85 -0.98
C GLY A 66 -2.26 4.77 -1.99
N TYR A 67 -1.28 5.07 -2.83
CA TYR A 67 -0.77 4.12 -3.80
C TYR A 67 0.73 4.29 -4.02
N GLU A 68 1.37 3.24 -4.50
CA GLU A 68 2.80 3.20 -4.85
C GLU A 68 2.92 2.45 -6.17
N VAL A 69 3.72 3.00 -7.11
CA VAL A 69 4.04 2.38 -8.39
C VAL A 69 5.55 2.35 -8.54
N LEU A 70 6.12 1.15 -8.61
CA LEU A 70 7.54 0.95 -8.86
C LEU A 70 7.74 0.29 -10.24
N THR A 71 8.85 0.63 -10.89
CA THR A 71 9.30 -0.11 -12.07
C THR A 71 9.77 -1.53 -11.70
N PRO A 72 9.86 -2.47 -12.64
CA PRO A 72 10.17 -3.87 -12.36
C PRO A 72 11.43 -4.19 -11.53
N PRO A 73 12.56 -3.46 -11.60
CA PRO A 73 13.78 -3.90 -10.91
C PRO A 73 13.75 -3.74 -9.38
N VAL A 74 12.80 -2.99 -8.81
CA VAL A 74 12.76 -2.71 -7.37
C VAL A 74 11.53 -3.33 -6.71
N GLY A 75 11.75 -4.08 -5.64
CA GLY A 75 10.69 -4.65 -4.80
C GLY A 75 10.08 -3.61 -3.86
N ARG A 76 8.80 -3.79 -3.51
CA ARG A 76 8.09 -2.93 -2.54
C ARG A 76 8.46 -3.28 -1.10
N ASN A 77 8.29 -2.33 -0.20
CA ASN A 77 8.53 -2.51 1.22
C ASN A 77 7.21 -2.87 1.98
N VAL A 78 7.13 -4.10 2.50
CA VAL A 78 5.96 -4.57 3.27
C VAL A 78 5.80 -3.79 4.58
N SER A 79 6.89 -3.45 5.26
CA SER A 79 6.83 -2.69 6.52
C SER A 79 6.23 -1.29 6.31
N GLU A 80 6.53 -0.64 5.19
CA GLU A 80 5.91 0.65 4.85
C GLU A 80 4.42 0.49 4.54
N THR A 81 4.04 -0.59 3.87
CA THR A 81 2.63 -0.90 3.63
C THR A 81 1.86 -1.05 4.95
N LEU A 82 2.39 -1.81 5.90
CA LEU A 82 1.77 -1.99 7.21
C LEU A 82 1.71 -0.68 8.00
N ARG A 83 2.78 0.12 7.98
CA ARG A 83 2.84 1.43 8.64
C ARG A 83 1.74 2.37 8.11
N GLN A 84 1.58 2.45 6.79
CA GLN A 84 0.55 3.27 6.15
C GLN A 84 -0.86 2.78 6.49
N ILE A 85 -1.11 1.46 6.49
CA ILE A 85 -2.40 0.90 6.93
C ILE A 85 -2.73 1.33 8.35
N GLN A 86 -1.78 1.20 9.29
CA GLN A 86 -1.97 1.60 10.69
C GLN A 86 -2.21 3.11 10.83
N ALA A 87 -1.50 3.92 10.04
CA ALA A 87 -1.65 5.37 10.03
C ALA A 87 -3.06 5.78 9.55
N PHE A 88 -3.52 5.24 8.42
CA PHE A 88 -4.85 5.52 7.91
C PHE A 88 -5.96 5.00 8.83
N GLN A 89 -5.76 3.85 9.48
CA GLN A 89 -6.70 3.35 10.49
C GLN A 89 -6.80 4.30 11.70
N LEU A 90 -5.69 4.87 12.17
CA LEU A 90 -5.69 5.87 13.24
C LEU A 90 -6.46 7.12 12.82
N VAL A 91 -6.14 7.69 11.65
CA VAL A 91 -6.80 8.90 11.12
C VAL A 91 -8.30 8.66 10.92
N ARG A 92 -8.68 7.49 10.41
CA ARG A 92 -10.09 7.10 10.27
C ARG A 92 -10.78 6.99 11.62
N LYS A 93 -10.15 6.34 12.60
CA LYS A 93 -10.68 6.20 13.97
C LYS A 93 -10.86 7.55 14.67
N SER A 94 -9.92 8.47 14.47
CA SER A 94 -9.99 9.84 15.01
C SER A 94 -10.92 10.75 14.22
N LYS A 95 -11.54 10.26 13.12
CA LYS A 95 -12.39 11.05 12.21
C LYS A 95 -11.67 12.30 11.68
N GLY A 96 -10.37 12.18 11.40
CA GLY A 96 -9.53 13.28 10.89
C GLY A 96 -9.10 14.31 11.93
N THR A 97 -9.42 14.13 13.21
CA THR A 97 -8.94 15.02 14.30
C THR A 97 -7.48 14.78 14.67
N GLU A 98 -6.89 13.70 14.17
CA GLU A 98 -5.46 13.42 14.26
C GLU A 98 -4.87 13.19 12.87
N ALA A 99 -3.63 13.63 12.69
CA ALA A 99 -2.81 13.36 11.51
C ALA A 99 -1.49 12.70 11.91
N THR A 100 -0.95 11.86 11.03
CA THR A 100 0.32 11.16 11.26
C THR A 100 1.45 11.88 10.54
N PRO A 101 2.47 12.40 11.24
CA PRO A 101 3.58 13.12 10.60
C PRO A 101 4.52 12.16 9.84
N SER A 102 5.50 12.72 9.13
CA SER A 102 6.52 11.92 8.41
C SER A 102 7.23 10.95 9.37
N GLY A 103 7.43 9.71 8.91
CA GLY A 103 8.04 8.64 9.69
C GLY A 103 7.16 8.03 10.79
N TRP A 104 5.92 8.49 10.97
CA TRP A 104 5.07 8.02 12.07
C TRP A 104 4.90 6.50 12.10
N LYS A 105 5.01 5.92 13.31
CA LYS A 105 4.77 4.52 13.65
C LYS A 105 3.81 4.43 14.84
N PRO A 106 3.13 3.30 15.07
CA PRO A 106 2.29 3.11 16.25
C PRO A 106 3.01 3.49 17.55
N GLY A 107 2.33 4.27 18.39
CA GLY A 107 2.85 4.77 19.67
C GLY A 107 3.66 6.07 19.57
N LYS A 108 4.02 6.54 18.37
CA LYS A 108 4.63 7.86 18.17
C LYS A 108 3.55 8.96 18.18
N ILE A 109 3.97 10.19 18.47
CA ILE A 109 3.07 11.35 18.54
C ILE A 109 2.31 11.59 17.24
N THR A 110 1.07 12.04 17.38
CA THR A 110 0.23 12.52 16.28
C THR A 110 0.19 14.04 16.27
N LEU A 111 -0.23 14.61 15.15
CA LEU A 111 -0.57 16.02 15.04
C LEU A 111 -2.09 16.18 15.24
N LYS A 112 -2.52 17.28 15.85
CA LYS A 112 -3.93 17.64 15.95
C LYS A 112 -4.20 18.83 15.03
N PRO A 113 -4.74 18.61 13.81
CA PRO A 113 -4.99 19.70 12.88
C PRO A 113 -5.94 20.74 13.48
N GLY A 114 -5.57 22.01 13.36
CA GLY A 114 -6.36 23.14 13.84
C GLY A 114 -5.63 24.46 13.63
N PRO A 115 -6.31 25.63 13.79
CA PRO A 115 -5.71 26.95 13.58
C PRO A 115 -4.43 27.17 14.38
N ASP A 116 -4.38 26.66 15.61
CA ASP A 116 -3.24 26.83 16.51
C ASP A 116 -1.96 26.11 16.04
N LEU A 117 -2.09 25.09 15.16
CA LEU A 117 -0.95 24.33 14.65
C LEU A 117 -0.38 24.93 13.34
N VAL A 118 -1.10 25.85 12.69
CA VAL A 118 -0.69 26.47 11.43
C VAL A 118 0.62 27.25 11.64
N GLY A 119 1.67 26.89 10.89
CA GLY A 119 3.01 27.47 11.05
C GLY A 119 3.77 27.03 12.30
N LYS A 120 3.19 26.14 13.12
CA LYS A 120 3.75 25.70 14.41
C LYS A 120 3.96 24.20 14.54
N VAL A 121 3.87 23.45 13.43
CA VAL A 121 4.15 22.00 13.42
C VAL A 121 5.52 21.68 14.03
N TRP A 122 6.51 22.55 13.82
CA TRP A 122 7.87 22.42 14.36
C TRP A 122 7.92 22.43 15.90
N GLU A 123 6.89 22.92 16.60
CA GLU A 123 6.82 22.88 18.06
C GLU A 123 6.53 21.46 18.58
N VAL A 124 5.86 20.63 17.77
CA VAL A 124 5.39 19.28 18.13
C VAL A 124 6.20 18.19 17.46
N TRP A 125 6.62 18.39 16.21
CA TRP A 125 7.35 17.40 15.41
C TRP A 125 8.68 17.96 14.91
N LYS A 126 9.73 17.14 14.96
CA LYS A 126 11.10 17.46 14.53
C LYS A 126 11.57 16.45 13.49
N THR A 127 12.50 16.86 12.61
CA THR A 127 12.91 16.05 11.44
C THR A 127 13.66 14.77 11.80
N ASP A 128 14.39 14.77 12.92
CA ASP A 128 15.04 13.59 13.50
C ASP A 128 14.02 12.49 13.87
N MET A 129 12.81 12.88 14.30
CA MET A 129 11.73 11.94 14.62
C MET A 129 11.22 11.16 13.39
N ALA A 130 11.56 11.57 12.16
CA ALA A 130 11.14 10.90 10.93
C ALA A 130 11.82 9.54 10.71
N PHE A 131 12.98 9.32 11.34
CA PHE A 131 13.85 8.19 11.07
C PHE A 131 13.87 7.16 12.22
N GLU A 132 13.19 7.46 13.33
CA GLU A 132 13.11 6.60 14.52
C GLU A 132 12.05 5.50 14.43
#